data_AF-A0A2E9VY45-F1
#
_entry.id   AF-A0A2E9VY45-F1
#
_cell.length_a   1.000
_cell.length_b   1.000
_cell.length_c   1.000
_cell.angle_alpha   90.00
_cell.angle_beta   90.00
_cell.angle_gamma   90.00
#
_symmetry.space_group_name_H-M   'P 1'
#
loop_
_entity.id
_entity.type
_entity.pdbx_description
1 polymer ?
#
loop_
_entity_poly.entity_id
_entity_poly.type
_entity_poly.pdbx_seq_one_letter_code
_entity_poly.pdbx_strand_id
1 'polypeptide(L)'
;MCFFLFQSYGNSEKSFSLEKLISVDQAFKVSVSLMEKIPKILFKIHSDSYIYSEHLTIKTDNHDVDYEIVGQIKEVNDEFFGISEIYDQNFFIVLKNIERLIGKEILLSYQGCLKNILCYPKITKKILITKSKNNLNSFKFL
;
A
#
# COMPACT_ATOMS: atom_id res chain seq x y z
N MET A 1 2.03 -60.49 -23.91
CA MET A 1 0.83 -60.05 -23.16
C MET A 1 1.31 -59.10 -22.06
N CYS A 2 0.73 -57.90 -22.00
CA CYS A 2 0.90 -56.76 -21.08
C CYS A 2 1.89 -56.84 -19.91
N PHE A 3 2.65 -55.77 -19.68
CA PHE A 3 2.33 -54.80 -18.62
C PHE A 3 3.19 -53.54 -18.81
N PHE A 4 2.61 -52.50 -19.43
CA PHE A 4 3.08 -51.13 -19.28
C PHE A 4 2.55 -50.62 -17.93
N LEU A 5 3.44 -50.26 -17.01
CA LEU A 5 3.11 -49.42 -15.86
C LEU A 5 3.90 -48.12 -15.99
N PHE A 6 3.32 -47.17 -16.72
CA PHE A 6 3.66 -45.76 -16.58
C PHE A 6 3.06 -45.28 -15.25
N GLN A 7 3.91 -45.01 -14.24
CA GLN A 7 3.48 -44.26 -13.08
C GLN A 7 3.55 -42.76 -13.42
N SER A 8 2.39 -42.17 -13.68
CA SER A 8 2.19 -40.73 -13.73
C SER A 8 2.27 -40.17 -12.32
N TYR A 9 3.37 -39.47 -12.00
CA TYR A 9 3.41 -38.58 -10.84
C TYR A 9 2.54 -37.37 -11.14
N GLY A 10 1.44 -37.26 -10.38
CA GLY A 10 0.46 -36.20 -10.52
C GLY A 10 1.06 -34.82 -10.27
N ASN A 11 0.80 -33.90 -11.21
CA ASN A 11 0.93 -32.47 -10.95
C ASN A 11 -0.13 -32.08 -9.90
N SER A 12 0.32 -31.58 -8.76
CA SER A 12 -0.55 -30.91 -7.79
C SER A 12 -0.96 -29.55 -8.37
N GLU A 13 -1.97 -29.53 -9.22
CA GLU A 13 -2.63 -28.29 -9.63
C GLU A 13 -3.42 -27.75 -8.42
N LYS A 14 -2.76 -26.89 -7.64
CA LYS A 14 -3.40 -26.12 -6.57
C LYS A 14 -4.39 -25.18 -7.28
N SER A 15 -5.66 -25.58 -7.34
CA SER A 15 -6.74 -24.79 -7.93
C SER A 15 -6.85 -23.46 -7.18
N PHE A 16 -6.25 -22.44 -7.77
CA PHE A 16 -6.28 -21.09 -7.25
C PHE A 16 -7.59 -20.45 -7.70
N SER A 17 -8.52 -20.26 -6.77
CA SER A 17 -9.81 -19.64 -7.08
C SER A 17 -9.61 -18.16 -7.45
N LEU A 18 -9.61 -17.89 -8.76
CA LEU A 18 -9.50 -16.55 -9.35
C LEU A 18 -10.57 -15.57 -8.82
N GLU A 19 -11.67 -16.09 -8.28
CA GLU A 19 -12.75 -15.31 -7.67
C GLU A 19 -12.29 -14.45 -6.49
N LYS A 20 -11.17 -14.79 -5.83
CA LYS A 20 -10.64 -14.02 -4.69
C LYS A 20 -9.54 -13.03 -5.07
N LEU A 21 -9.08 -13.02 -6.33
CA LEU A 21 -8.10 -12.03 -6.75
C LEU A 21 -8.75 -10.66 -6.93
N ILE A 22 -8.27 -9.71 -6.14
CA ILE A 22 -8.54 -8.29 -6.32
C ILE A 22 -7.29 -7.58 -6.85
N SER A 23 -7.50 -6.54 -7.63
CA SER A 23 -6.40 -5.69 -8.09
C SER A 23 -5.82 -4.87 -6.94
N VAL A 24 -4.62 -4.33 -7.13
CA VAL A 24 -3.97 -3.57 -6.06
C VAL A 24 -4.68 -2.26 -5.73
N ASP A 25 -5.33 -1.62 -6.71
CA ASP A 25 -6.15 -0.43 -6.47
C ASP A 25 -7.49 -0.77 -5.79
N GLN A 26 -7.95 -2.03 -5.88
CA GLN A 26 -9.08 -2.52 -5.09
C GLN A 26 -8.65 -2.85 -3.65
N ALA A 27 -7.47 -3.45 -3.48
CA ALA A 27 -6.89 -3.77 -2.17
C ALA A 27 -6.53 -2.53 -1.36
N PHE A 28 -5.96 -1.51 -2.01
CA PHE A 28 -5.48 -0.29 -1.35
C PHE A 28 -5.96 0.95 -2.10
N LYS A 29 -7.03 1.57 -1.58
CA LYS A 29 -7.53 2.85 -2.12
C LYS A 29 -6.86 3.99 -1.37
N VAL A 30 -5.97 4.70 -2.08
CA VAL A 30 -5.27 5.86 -1.55
C VAL A 30 -5.98 7.14 -1.98
N SER A 31 -6.22 8.04 -1.04
CA SER A 31 -6.83 9.34 -1.30
C SER A 31 -6.17 10.43 -0.46
N VAL A 32 -6.25 11.68 -0.89
CA VAL A 32 -5.81 12.81 -0.08
C VAL A 32 -7.02 13.61 0.35
N SER A 33 -7.10 13.90 1.65
CA SER A 33 -8.19 14.66 2.26
C SER A 33 -7.64 15.85 3.03
N LEU A 34 -8.40 16.94 3.10
CA LEU A 34 -8.08 18.10 3.93
C LEU A 34 -8.95 18.01 5.18
N MET A 35 -8.35 17.72 6.33
CA MET A 35 -9.02 17.79 7.61
C MET A 35 -8.38 18.92 8.42
N GLU A 36 -9.18 19.88 8.85
CA GLU A 36 -8.70 21.03 9.66
C GLU A 36 -7.57 21.83 8.98
N LYS A 37 -7.61 21.93 7.64
CA LYS A 37 -6.56 22.54 6.80
C LYS A 37 -5.23 21.78 6.76
N ILE A 38 -5.15 20.63 7.44
CA ILE A 38 -4.01 19.73 7.36
C ILE A 38 -4.32 18.64 6.32
N PRO A 39 -3.49 18.48 5.29
CA PRO A 39 -3.60 17.38 4.36
C PRO A 39 -3.25 16.05 5.02
N LYS A 40 -4.14 15.09 4.84
CA LYS A 40 -3.99 13.72 5.31
C LYS A 40 -4.13 12.78 4.12
N ILE A 41 -3.17 11.87 3.98
CA ILE A 41 -3.25 10.77 3.02
C ILE A 41 -4.02 9.64 3.70
N LEU A 42 -5.20 9.31 3.20
CA LEU A 42 -6.00 8.20 3.69
C LEU A 42 -5.70 6.95 2.87
N PHE A 43 -5.33 5.88 3.57
CA PHE A 43 -5.32 4.52 3.04
C PHE A 43 -6.60 3.81 3.49
N LYS A 44 -7.42 3.41 2.52
CA LYS A 44 -8.48 2.43 2.76
C LYS A 44 -8.00 1.05 2.33
N ILE A 45 -7.97 0.12 3.28
CA ILE A 45 -7.45 -1.24 3.08
C ILE A 45 -8.63 -2.21 3.00
N HIS A 46 -8.61 -3.08 2.00
CA HIS A 46 -9.55 -4.18 1.91
C HIS A 46 -9.35 -5.17 3.08
N SER A 47 -10.41 -5.79 3.60
CA SER A 47 -10.35 -6.63 4.82
C SER A 47 -9.37 -7.80 4.73
N ASP A 48 -9.13 -8.29 3.52
CA ASP A 48 -8.22 -9.41 3.25
C ASP A 48 -6.82 -8.94 2.84
N SER A 49 -6.49 -7.67 3.07
CA SER A 49 -5.22 -7.08 2.66
C SER A 49 -4.52 -6.36 3.82
N TYR A 50 -3.21 -6.20 3.70
CA TYR A 50 -2.41 -5.44 4.65
C TYR A 50 -1.20 -4.81 3.97
N ILE A 51 -0.66 -3.74 4.57
CA ILE A 51 0.55 -3.04 4.14
C ILE A 51 1.63 -3.22 5.20
N TYR A 52 2.87 -3.52 4.80
CA TYR A 52 4.00 -3.54 5.73
C TYR A 52 4.39 -2.13 6.14
N SER A 53 4.54 -1.91 7.45
CA SER A 53 4.88 -0.60 8.01
C SER A 53 6.20 -0.08 7.44
N GLU A 54 7.25 -0.92 7.48
CA GLU A 54 8.60 -0.60 7.00
C GLU A 54 8.69 -0.37 5.48
N HIS A 55 7.69 -0.80 4.71
CA HIS A 55 7.70 -0.64 3.25
C HIS A 55 6.94 0.60 2.80
N LEU A 56 6.38 1.37 3.75
CA LEU A 56 5.77 2.65 3.50
C LEU A 56 6.81 3.75 3.58
N THR A 57 7.03 4.46 2.47
CA THR A 57 8.01 5.55 2.40
C THR A 57 7.43 6.76 1.69
N ILE A 58 7.72 7.96 2.18
CA ILE A 58 7.35 9.22 1.54
C ILE A 58 8.61 10.03 1.28
N LYS A 59 8.86 10.37 0.01
CA LYS A 59 10.04 11.15 -0.40
C LYS A 59 9.65 12.35 -1.26
N THR A 60 10.50 13.37 -1.28
CA THR A 60 10.44 14.51 -2.20
C THR A 60 11.85 14.92 -2.58
N ASP A 61 12.13 15.14 -3.87
CA ASP A 61 13.48 15.48 -4.36
C ASP A 61 14.60 14.57 -3.80
N ASN A 62 14.35 13.26 -3.69
CA ASN A 62 15.23 12.25 -3.05
C ASN A 62 15.46 12.39 -1.53
N HIS A 63 14.78 13.31 -0.85
CA HIS A 63 14.81 13.43 0.60
C HIS A 63 13.59 12.76 1.23
N ASP A 64 13.78 12.18 2.42
CA ASP A 64 12.66 11.67 3.21
C ASP A 64 11.80 12.84 3.73
N VAL A 65 10.49 12.62 3.71
CA VAL A 65 9.50 13.58 4.22
C VAL A 65 9.13 13.14 5.62
N ASP A 66 9.15 14.06 6.57
CA ASP A 66 8.65 13.79 7.92
C ASP A 66 7.13 13.60 7.90
N TYR A 67 6.66 12.50 8.50
CA TYR A 67 5.24 12.22 8.63
C TYR A 67 4.93 11.51 9.96
N GLU A 68 3.65 11.36 10.22
CA GLU A 68 3.11 10.55 11.31
C GLU A 68 1.98 9.68 10.75
N ILE A 69 1.97 8.40 11.12
CA ILE A 69 0.88 7.49 10.78
C ILE A 69 -0.07 7.40 11.97
N VAL A 70 -1.34 7.70 11.72
CA VAL A 70 -2.45 7.53 12.66
C VAL A 70 -3.20 6.28 12.23
N GLY A 71 -2.87 5.16 12.86
CA GLY A 71 -3.41 3.83 12.58
C GLY A 71 -3.00 2.82 13.64
N GLN A 72 -3.60 1.63 13.59
CA GLN A 72 -3.21 0.52 14.46
C GLN A 72 -2.18 -0.35 13.75
N ILE A 73 -1.07 -0.64 14.43
CA ILE A 73 -0.07 -1.61 13.99
C ILE A 73 -0.43 -2.97 14.57
N LYS A 74 -0.21 -4.02 13.78
CA LYS A 74 -0.24 -5.42 14.22
C LYS A 74 1.00 -6.14 13.73
N GLU A 75 1.31 -7.25 14.39
CA GLU A 75 2.34 -8.16 13.92
C GLU A 75 1.74 -9.22 13.00
N VAL A 76 2.48 -9.58 11.94
CA VAL A 76 2.23 -10.74 11.10
C VAL A 76 3.49 -11.60 11.02
N ASN A 77 3.30 -12.89 10.84
CA ASN A 77 4.37 -13.81 10.47
C ASN A 77 3.94 -14.58 9.23
N ASP A 78 4.54 -14.28 8.09
CA ASP A 78 4.23 -14.90 6.81
C ASP A 78 5.46 -15.40 6.06
N GLU A 79 5.24 -16.09 4.94
CA GLU A 79 6.29 -16.68 4.12
C GLU A 79 7.08 -15.66 3.27
N PHE A 80 6.63 -14.41 3.22
CA PHE A 80 7.23 -13.38 2.37
C PHE A 80 8.30 -12.60 3.13
N PHE A 81 8.00 -12.14 4.35
CA PHE A 81 8.90 -11.33 5.16
C PHE A 81 9.00 -11.79 6.62
N GLY A 82 8.30 -12.86 7.01
CA GLY A 82 8.22 -13.30 8.40
C GLY A 82 7.57 -12.27 9.31
N ILE A 83 7.75 -12.40 10.62
CA ILE A 83 8.39 -11.36 11.46
C ILE A 83 8.14 -9.86 11.15
N SER A 84 6.93 -9.36 10.91
CA SER A 84 6.73 -7.99 10.40
C SER A 84 5.57 -7.21 11.03
N GLU A 85 5.73 -5.88 11.12
CA GLU A 85 4.66 -4.95 11.49
C GLU A 85 3.83 -4.52 10.28
N ILE A 86 2.51 -4.52 10.43
CA ILE A 86 1.54 -4.25 9.35
C ILE A 86 0.41 -3.32 9.77
N TYR A 87 -0.17 -2.68 8.76
CA TYR A 87 -1.48 -2.04 8.81
C TYR A 87 -2.49 -2.91 8.05
N ASP A 88 -3.47 -3.49 8.75
CA ASP A 88 -4.58 -4.27 8.17
C ASP A 88 -5.93 -3.55 8.24
N GLN A 89 -5.92 -2.31 8.74
CA GLN A 89 -7.06 -1.42 8.84
C GLN A 89 -6.77 -0.08 8.19
N ASN A 90 -7.83 0.69 7.93
CA ASN A 90 -7.69 2.03 7.41
C ASN A 90 -6.84 2.90 8.34
N PHE A 91 -5.94 3.68 7.76
CA PHE A 91 -5.09 4.60 8.50
C PHE A 91 -4.89 5.90 7.73
N PHE A 92 -4.44 6.93 8.43
CA PHE A 92 -4.09 8.22 7.85
C PHE A 92 -2.62 8.50 8.02
N ILE A 93 -2.02 9.17 7.03
CA ILE A 93 -0.70 9.75 7.14
C ILE A 93 -0.84 11.26 7.21
N VAL A 94 -0.27 11.86 8.25
CA VAL A 94 -0.19 13.30 8.47
C VAL A 94 1.20 13.76 8.06
N LEU A 95 1.30 14.56 7.00
CA LEU A 95 2.57 15.14 6.57
C LEU A 95 2.95 16.28 7.51
N LYS A 96 4.22 16.32 7.94
CA LYS A 96 4.79 17.43 8.72
C LYS A 96 5.41 18.46 7.77
N ASN A 97 5.57 19.70 8.22
CA ASN A 97 6.27 20.76 7.48
C ASN A 97 5.76 21.01 6.04
N ILE A 98 4.44 20.89 5.82
CA ILE A 98 3.80 20.95 4.48
C ILE A 98 4.20 22.18 3.65
N GLU A 99 4.42 23.33 4.28
CA GLU A 99 4.89 24.56 3.61
C GLU A 99 6.14 24.31 2.74
N ARG A 100 7.04 23.41 3.16
CA ARG A 100 8.28 23.05 2.43
C ARG A 100 8.04 22.09 1.27
N LEU A 101 6.86 21.48 1.21
CA LEU A 101 6.45 20.51 0.21
C LEU A 101 5.58 21.12 -0.91
N ILE A 102 5.12 22.36 -0.74
CA ILE A 102 4.30 23.06 -1.73
C ILE A 102 5.08 23.21 -3.04
N GLY A 103 4.44 22.83 -4.15
CA GLY A 103 5.03 22.89 -5.49
C GLY A 103 5.98 21.74 -5.82
N LYS A 104 6.23 20.82 -4.88
CA LYS A 104 7.11 19.67 -5.08
C LYS A 104 6.34 18.40 -5.41
N GLU A 105 6.98 17.52 -6.18
CA GLU A 105 6.49 16.15 -6.37
C GLU A 105 6.82 15.32 -5.12
N ILE A 106 5.79 14.69 -4.56
CA ILE A 106 5.89 13.75 -3.45
C ILE A 106 5.69 12.34 -3.98
N LEU A 107 6.62 11.46 -3.66
CA LEU A 107 6.58 10.04 -3.98
C LEU A 107 6.12 9.28 -2.74
N LEU A 108 4.87 8.82 -2.75
CA LEU A 108 4.33 7.90 -1.76
C LEU A 108 4.52 6.47 -2.28
N SER A 109 5.43 5.73 -1.67
CA SER A 109 5.62 4.31 -1.99
C SER A 109 5.13 3.40 -0.87
N TYR A 110 4.55 2.27 -1.22
CA TYR A 110 4.07 1.26 -0.28
C TYR A 110 4.07 -0.12 -0.92
N GLN A 111 4.08 -1.15 -0.08
CA GLN A 111 3.93 -2.54 -0.50
C GLN A 111 3.03 -3.28 0.48
N GLY A 112 2.15 -4.11 -0.05
CA GLY A 112 1.23 -4.90 0.75
C GLY A 112 0.88 -6.22 0.10
N CYS A 113 0.11 -7.03 0.80
CA CYS A 113 -0.27 -8.37 0.37
C CYS A 113 -1.77 -8.59 0.50
N LEU A 114 -2.27 -9.52 -0.32
CA LEU A 114 -3.55 -10.17 -0.12
C LEU A 114 -3.29 -11.41 0.74
N LYS A 115 -3.90 -11.45 1.93
CA LYS A 115 -3.61 -12.41 3.00
C LYS A 115 -3.61 -13.85 2.48
N ASN A 116 -2.49 -14.54 2.71
CA ASN A 116 -2.25 -15.94 2.33
C ASN A 116 -2.41 -16.24 0.83
N ILE A 117 -2.35 -15.23 -0.04
CA ILE A 117 -2.57 -15.38 -1.48
C ILE A 117 -1.37 -14.87 -2.28
N LEU A 118 -1.06 -13.58 -2.17
CA LEU A 118 0.06 -12.97 -2.90
C LEU A 118 0.50 -11.67 -2.25
N CYS A 119 1.74 -11.27 -2.54
CA CYS A 119 2.22 -9.94 -2.26
C CYS A 119 2.33 -9.13 -3.54
N TYR A 120 1.79 -7.91 -3.51
CA TYR A 120 1.90 -6.99 -4.64
C TYR A 120 3.33 -6.44 -4.74
N PRO A 121 3.81 -6.09 -5.95
CA PRO A 121 5.05 -5.34 -6.08
C PRO A 121 4.93 -3.97 -5.41
N LYS A 122 6.08 -3.36 -5.10
CA LYS A 122 6.12 -2.00 -4.56
C LYS A 122 5.46 -1.01 -5.53
N ILE A 123 4.54 -0.21 -5.01
CA ILE A 123 3.82 0.82 -5.75
C ILE A 123 4.37 2.18 -5.35
N THR A 124 4.41 3.11 -6.30
CA THR A 124 4.71 4.52 -6.06
C THR A 124 3.62 5.38 -6.68
N LYS A 125 2.93 6.17 -5.85
CA LYS A 125 1.97 7.20 -6.27
C LYS A 125 2.66 8.57 -6.19
N LYS A 126 2.53 9.37 -7.24
CA LYS A 126 3.01 10.75 -7.29
C LYS A 126 1.91 11.70 -6.82
N ILE A 127 2.21 12.55 -5.84
CA ILE A 127 1.28 13.52 -5.27
C ILE A 127 1.90 14.91 -5.45
N LEU A 128 1.13 15.84 -6.01
CA LEU A 128 1.51 17.25 -6.08
C LEU A 128 0.69 18.06 -5.08
N ILE A 129 1.39 18.84 -4.25
CA ILE A 129 0.78 19.83 -3.36
C ILE A 129 0.82 21.19 -4.04
N THR A 130 -0.34 21.81 -4.21
CA THR A 130 -0.46 23.15 -4.80
C THR A 130 -1.16 24.09 -3.82
N LYS A 131 -0.80 25.38 -3.84
CA LYS A 131 -1.51 26.40 -3.05
C LYS A 131 -2.71 26.88 -3.88
N SER A 132 -3.93 26.61 -3.42
CA SER A 132 -5.13 27.16 -4.05
C SER A 132 -5.30 28.63 -3.70
N LYS A 133 -5.96 29.38 -4.61
CA LYS A 133 -6.16 30.84 -4.54
C LYS A 133 -6.87 31.33 -3.26
N ASN A 134 -7.47 30.43 -2.48
CA ASN A 134 -8.17 30.73 -1.23
C ASN A 134 -7.35 30.43 0.04
N ASN A 135 -6.01 30.36 -0.04
CA ASN A 135 -5.12 29.92 1.05
C ASN A 135 -5.38 28.48 1.54
N LEU A 136 -5.86 27.60 0.66
CA LEU A 136 -6.08 26.18 0.95
C LEU A 136 -5.14 25.34 0.09
N ASN A 137 -4.45 24.35 0.67
CA ASN A 137 -3.61 23.45 -0.12
C ASN A 137 -4.50 22.49 -0.93
N SER A 138 -4.24 22.31 -2.22
CA SER A 138 -4.90 21.34 -3.11
C SER A 138 -3.95 20.21 -3.49
N PHE A 139 -4.49 19.00 -3.52
CA PHE A 139 -3.74 17.76 -3.73
C PHE A 139 -4.25 17.07 -4.97
N LYS A 140 -3.33 16.65 -5.84
CA LYS A 140 -3.65 15.89 -7.04
C LYS A 140 -2.68 14.72 -7.19
N PHE A 141 -3.22 13.54 -7.46
CA PHE A 141 -2.42 12.43 -7.96
C PHE A 141 -2.05 12.73 -9.42
N LEU A 142 -0.76 12.65 -9.73
CA LEU A 142 -0.23 12.85 -11.08
C LEU A 142 -0.43 11.59 -11.94
#